data_AF-A0A963J9N8-F1
#
_entry.id   AF-A0A963J9N8-F1
#
_cell.length_a   1.000
_cell.length_b   1.000
_cell.length_c   1.000
_cell.angle_alpha   90.00
_cell.angle_beta   90.00
_cell.angle_gamma   90.00
#
_symmetry.space_group_name_H-M   'P 1'
#
loop_
_entity.id
_entity.type
_entity.pdbx_description
1 polymer ?
#
loop_
_entity_poly.entity_id
_entity_poly.type
_entity_poly.pdbx_seq_one_letter_code
_entity_poly.pdbx_strand_id
1 'polypeptide(L)'
;NLVISNVPGPQVPIYLAGARVLANCPTSIVVHGLALNITVQSFDAHMDFGLMADAAALPDVKTLALALDAAWKELRALPAPGLNALPTQSAQPSPRKATPAPNAPPTRKVSRARRNCGVGADGRGARSR
;
A
#
# COMPACT_ATOMS: atom_id res chain seq x y z
N ASN A 1 7.92 0.48 -27.84
CA ASN A 1 7.08 -0.10 -26.76
C ASN A 1 7.24 0.71 -25.49
N LEU A 2 6.14 0.86 -24.73
CA LEU A 2 6.06 1.62 -23.48
C LEU A 2 5.27 0.82 -22.44
N VAL A 3 5.68 0.90 -21.17
CA VAL A 3 4.93 0.41 -20.01
C VAL A 3 4.63 1.58 -19.07
N ILE A 4 3.42 1.62 -18.53
CA ILE A 4 3.01 2.56 -17.50
C ILE A 4 2.48 1.78 -16.30
N SER A 5 3.07 1.97 -15.12
CA SER A 5 2.63 1.35 -13.88
C SER A 5 2.20 2.39 -12.87
N ASN A 6 1.02 2.22 -12.27
CA ASN A 6 0.53 3.07 -11.19
C ASN A 6 0.49 2.29 -9.88
N VAL A 7 1.29 2.71 -8.90
CA VAL A 7 1.42 2.08 -7.59
C VAL A 7 0.84 3.03 -6.53
N PRO A 8 -0.32 2.71 -5.94
CA PRO A 8 -0.87 3.51 -4.86
C PRO A 8 0.04 3.42 -3.62
N GLY A 9 0.52 4.57 -3.13
CA GLY A 9 1.27 4.64 -1.88
C GLY A 9 0.46 5.23 -0.72
N PRO A 10 1.08 5.34 0.46
CA PRO A 10 0.44 5.86 1.66
C PRO A 10 -0.07 7.30 1.47
N GLN A 11 -1.31 7.56 1.89
CA GLN A 11 -1.93 8.89 1.85
C GLN A 11 -1.65 9.72 3.12
N VAL A 12 -0.72 9.25 3.95
CA VAL A 12 -0.30 9.92 5.19
C VAL A 12 1.20 10.22 5.11
N PRO A 13 1.66 11.32 5.72
CA PRO A 13 3.09 11.64 5.77
C PRO A 13 3.90 10.52 6.43
N ILE A 14 4.99 10.09 5.79
CA ILE A 14 5.95 9.13 6.35
C ILE A 14 7.22 9.84 6.83
N TYR A 15 7.82 9.30 7.89
CA TYR A 15 9.02 9.85 8.51
C TYR A 15 10.10 8.79 8.63
N LEU A 16 11.35 9.21 8.42
CA LEU A 16 12.55 8.41 8.67
C LEU A 16 13.38 9.12 9.74
N ALA A 17 13.55 8.49 10.91
CA ALA A 17 14.29 9.06 12.04
C ALA A 17 13.84 10.49 12.42
N GLY A 18 12.54 10.78 12.33
CA GLY A 18 11.97 12.11 12.62
C GLY A 18 12.00 13.10 11.44
N ALA A 19 12.68 12.78 10.33
CA ALA A 19 12.64 13.58 9.12
C ALA A 19 11.46 13.18 8.22
N ARG A 20 10.68 14.15 7.73
CA ARG A 20 9.57 13.90 6.80
C ARG A 20 10.11 13.57 5.41
N VAL A 21 9.60 12.51 4.78
CA VAL A 21 9.88 12.23 3.37
C VAL A 21 9.10 13.24 2.52
N LEU A 22 9.81 13.92 1.62
CA LEU A 22 9.25 15.00 0.78
C LEU A 22 8.85 14.54 -0.61
N ALA A 23 9.54 13.52 -1.12
CA ALA A 23 9.32 12.98 -2.45
C ALA A 23 9.78 11.53 -2.49
N ASN A 24 9.14 10.72 -3.30
CA ASN A 24 9.56 9.37 -3.63
C ASN A 24 9.98 9.33 -5.10
N CYS A 25 11.17 8.84 -5.42
CA CYS A 25 11.66 8.75 -6.80
C CYS A 25 11.53 7.30 -7.29
N PRO A 26 10.36 6.86 -7.80
CA PRO A 26 10.17 5.48 -8.21
C PRO A 26 11.11 5.17 -9.37
N THR A 27 11.84 4.06 -9.23
CA THR A 27 12.81 3.61 -10.22
C THR A 27 12.41 2.20 -10.64
N SER A 28 12.17 2.01 -11.94
CA SER A 28 11.82 0.72 -12.53
C SER A 28 12.91 0.25 -13.48
N ILE A 29 12.71 -0.92 -14.09
CA ILE A 29 13.73 -1.57 -14.93
C ILE A 29 13.28 -1.50 -16.39
N VAL A 30 14.22 -1.08 -17.23
CA VAL A 30 14.10 -1.19 -18.70
C VAL A 30 14.74 -2.52 -19.10
N VAL A 31 13.97 -3.39 -19.75
CA VAL A 31 14.44 -4.67 -20.27
C VAL A 31 14.36 -4.67 -21.79
N HIS A 32 15.07 -5.60 -22.44
CA HIS A 32 15.05 -5.76 -23.89
C HIS A 32 13.62 -5.75 -24.45
N GLY A 33 13.37 -4.90 -25.45
CA GLY A 33 12.07 -4.74 -26.08
C GLY A 33 11.15 -3.69 -25.42
N LEU A 34 11.57 -3.05 -24.31
CA LEU A 34 10.93 -1.87 -23.75
C LEU A 34 11.82 -0.65 -23.97
N ALA A 35 11.30 0.36 -24.67
CA ALA A 35 12.04 1.60 -24.91
C ALA A 35 11.85 2.62 -23.77
N LEU A 36 10.70 2.57 -23.10
CA LEU A 36 10.33 3.49 -22.03
C LEU A 36 9.47 2.76 -20.99
N ASN A 37 9.71 3.07 -19.72
CA ASN A 37 8.95 2.61 -18.57
C ASN A 37 8.64 3.83 -17.69
N ILE A 38 7.35 4.11 -17.49
CA ILE A 38 6.87 5.20 -16.63
C ILE A 38 6.25 4.57 -15.38
N THR A 39 6.85 4.86 -14.23
CA THR A 39 6.32 4.42 -12.93
C THR A 39 5.75 5.60 -12.19
N VAL A 40 4.48 5.50 -11.82
CA VAL A 40 3.76 6.53 -11.09
C VAL A 40 3.46 6.01 -9.69
N GLN A 41 3.78 6.80 -8.67
CA GLN A 41 3.47 6.45 -7.30
C GLN A 41 2.80 7.62 -6.59
N SER A 42 1.66 7.38 -5.94
CA SER A 42 1.04 8.39 -5.08
C SER A 42 1.63 8.34 -3.67
N PHE A 43 1.89 9.50 -3.09
CA PHE A 43 2.38 9.64 -1.72
C PHE A 43 1.83 10.96 -1.17
N ASP A 44 1.29 10.98 0.06
CA ASP A 44 0.91 12.21 0.79
C ASP A 44 0.28 13.34 -0.08
N ALA A 45 -0.83 13.01 -0.75
CA ALA A 45 -1.60 13.87 -1.66
C ALA A 45 -0.83 14.44 -2.88
N HIS A 46 0.36 13.93 -3.18
CA HIS A 46 1.11 14.18 -4.39
C HIS A 46 1.33 12.87 -5.17
N MET A 47 1.80 13.03 -6.41
CA MET A 47 2.05 11.94 -7.33
C MET A 47 3.42 12.13 -7.96
N ASP A 48 4.27 11.14 -7.78
CA ASP A 48 5.65 11.12 -8.27
C ASP A 48 5.75 10.28 -9.54
N PHE A 49 6.51 10.78 -10.51
CA PHE A 49 6.72 10.15 -11.82
C PHE A 49 8.19 9.78 -12.01
N GLY A 50 8.44 8.50 -12.26
CA GLY A 50 9.74 7.94 -12.63
C GLY A 50 9.76 7.55 -14.11
N LEU A 51 10.66 8.15 -14.89
CA LEU A 51 10.80 7.87 -16.32
C LEU A 51 12.13 7.18 -16.58
N MET A 52 12.09 5.90 -16.94
CA MET A 52 13.27 5.11 -17.26
C MET A 52 13.22 4.73 -18.74
N ALA A 53 14.28 5.07 -19.48
CA ALA A 53 14.33 4.86 -20.92
C ALA A 53 15.62 4.17 -21.36
N ASP A 54 15.53 3.43 -22.46
CA ASP A 54 16.72 2.98 -23.19
C ASP A 54 17.32 4.17 -23.94
N ALA A 55 18.57 4.52 -23.63
CA ALA A 55 19.25 5.68 -24.20
C ALA A 55 19.44 5.58 -25.73
N ALA A 56 19.49 4.37 -26.30
CA ALA A 56 19.59 4.20 -27.74
C ALA A 56 18.23 4.46 -28.43
N ALA A 57 17.13 4.01 -27.82
CA ALA A 57 15.79 4.13 -28.38
C ALA A 57 15.14 5.50 -28.10
N LEU A 58 15.43 6.11 -26.95
CA LEU A 58 14.93 7.42 -26.53
C LEU A 58 16.06 8.24 -25.88
N PRO A 59 16.93 8.88 -26.69
CA PRO A 59 18.09 9.62 -26.19
C PRO A 59 17.73 10.83 -25.31
N ASP A 60 16.53 11.39 -25.48
CA ASP A 60 16.09 12.61 -24.80
C ASP A 60 14.83 12.38 -23.95
N VAL A 61 14.95 11.49 -22.97
CA VAL A 61 13.91 11.27 -21.95
C VAL A 61 13.64 12.53 -21.11
N LYS A 62 14.61 13.46 -21.02
CA LYS A 62 14.47 14.70 -20.27
C LYS A 62 13.46 15.64 -20.93
N THR A 63 13.49 15.76 -22.26
CA THR A 63 12.47 16.54 -22.98
C THR A 63 11.07 15.97 -22.76
N LEU A 64 10.92 14.65 -22.69
CA LEU A 64 9.63 14.04 -22.33
C LEU A 64 9.19 14.43 -20.91
N ALA A 65 10.10 14.43 -19.93
CA ALA A 65 9.79 14.87 -18.57
C ALA A 65 9.34 16.34 -18.52
N LEU A 66 9.99 17.23 -19.27
CA LEU A 66 9.60 18.63 -19.38
C LEU A 66 8.23 18.80 -20.06
N ALA A 67 7.95 18.02 -21.11
CA ALA A 67 6.68 18.04 -21.79
C ALA A 67 5.53 17.56 -20.88
N LEU A 68 5.77 16.55 -20.02
CA LEU A 68 4.80 16.10 -19.03
C LEU A 68 4.47 17.20 -18.00
N ASP A 69 5.48 17.90 -17.50
CA ASP A 69 5.28 19.03 -16.57
C ASP A 69 4.50 20.17 -17.24
N ALA A 70 4.83 20.49 -18.50
CA ALA A 70 4.10 21.49 -19.27
C ALA A 70 2.63 21.10 -19.49
N ALA A 71 2.37 19.85 -19.92
CA ALA A 71 1.01 19.34 -20.12
C ALA A 71 0.20 19.32 -18.81
N TRP A 72 0.84 19.00 -17.68
CA TRP A 72 0.20 19.07 -16.37
C TRP A 72 -0.20 20.50 -15.98
N LYS A 73 0.68 21.47 -16.22
CA LYS A 73 0.39 22.89 -15.99
C LYS A 73 -0.76 23.38 -16.85
N GLU A 74 -0.78 22.98 -18.13
CA GLU A 74 -1.87 23.28 -19.06
C GLU A 74 -3.20 22.69 -18.55
N LEU A 75 -3.21 21.41 -18.17
CA LEU A 75 -4.40 20.75 -17.62
C LEU A 75 -4.94 21.45 -16.37
N ARG A 76 -4.04 21.90 -15.47
CA ARG A 76 -4.43 22.65 -14.27
C ARG A 76 -4.97 24.05 -14.55
N ALA A 77 -4.62 24.65 -15.68
CA ALA A 77 -5.10 25.96 -16.08
C ALA A 77 -6.52 25.90 -16.67
N LEU A 78 -6.98 24.72 -17.10
CA LEU A 78 -8.34 24.54 -17.59
C LEU A 78 -9.35 24.71 -16.43
N PRO A 79 -10.54 25.29 -16.71
CA PRO A 79 -11.63 25.29 -15.74
C PRO A 79 -11.93 23.87 -15.29
N ALA A 80 -12.16 23.67 -13.98
CA ALA A 80 -12.55 22.37 -13.47
C ALA A 80 -13.78 21.90 -14.25
N PRO A 81 -13.74 20.73 -14.92
CA PRO A 81 -14.94 20.17 -15.52
C PRO A 81 -15.98 20.06 -14.41
N GLY A 82 -17.16 20.63 -14.62
CA GLY A 82 -18.24 20.55 -13.64
C GLY A 82 -18.40 19.09 -13.24
N LEU A 83 -18.20 18.78 -11.96
CA LEU A 83 -18.22 17.42 -11.39
C LEU A 83 -19.63 16.83 -11.36
N ASN A 84 -20.38 16.95 -12.45
CA ASN A 84 -21.55 16.16 -12.71
C ASN A 84 -21.09 14.85 -13.38
N ALA A 85 -20.85 13.86 -12.53
CA ALA A 85 -20.82 12.43 -12.81
C ALA A 85 -19.90 11.96 -13.96
N LEU A 86 -18.61 11.79 -13.65
CA LEU A 86 -18.00 10.53 -14.07
C LEU A 86 -18.57 9.46 -13.13
N PRO A 87 -19.20 8.37 -13.63
CA PRO A 87 -19.56 7.27 -12.76
C PRO A 87 -18.28 6.81 -12.08
N THR A 88 -18.26 6.89 -10.75
CA THR A 88 -17.34 6.11 -9.94
C THR A 88 -17.46 4.69 -10.46
N GLN A 89 -16.48 4.23 -11.24
CA GLN A 89 -16.30 2.81 -11.43
C GLN A 89 -15.96 2.29 -10.03
N SER A 90 -17.01 1.95 -9.29
CA SER A 90 -16.92 1.07 -8.14
C SER A 90 -16.08 -0.09 -8.62
N ALA A 91 -14.86 -0.20 -8.08
CA ALA A 91 -14.04 -1.38 -8.26
C ALA A 91 -14.96 -2.56 -7.96
N GLN A 92 -15.35 -3.31 -8.98
CA GLN A 92 -16.09 -4.54 -8.77
C GLN A 92 -15.21 -5.38 -7.85
N PRO A 93 -15.70 -5.84 -6.69
CA PRO A 93 -14.95 -6.79 -5.90
C PRO A 93 -14.73 -8.00 -6.78
N SER A 94 -13.49 -8.21 -7.25
CA SER A 94 -13.11 -9.49 -7.83
C SER A 94 -13.51 -10.57 -6.83
N PRO A 95 -14.24 -11.64 -7.23
CA PRO A 95 -14.67 -12.66 -6.30
C PRO A 95 -13.42 -13.25 -5.64
N ARG A 96 -13.26 -12.94 -4.35
CA ARG A 96 -12.23 -13.54 -3.52
C ARG A 96 -12.61 -15.02 -3.43
N LYS A 97 -11.90 -15.89 -4.16
CA LYS A 97 -11.97 -17.34 -3.95
C LYS A 97 -11.77 -17.56 -2.45
N ALA A 98 -12.79 -18.09 -1.79
CA ALA A 98 -12.72 -18.41 -0.37
C ALA A 98 -11.57 -19.38 -0.14
N THR A 99 -10.55 -18.93 0.58
CA THR A 99 -9.57 -19.85 1.17
C THR A 99 -10.31 -20.63 2.26
N PRO A 100 -10.23 -21.97 2.29
CA PRO A 100 -10.85 -22.75 3.36
C PRO A 100 -10.25 -22.36 4.72
N ALA A 101 -11.10 -22.17 5.71
CA ALA A 101 -10.68 -21.86 7.08
C ALA A 101 -9.80 -22.99 7.65
N PRO A 102 -8.76 -22.67 8.46
CA PRO A 102 -8.01 -23.70 9.17
C PRO A 102 -8.90 -24.32 10.26
N ASN A 103 -9.01 -25.65 10.22
CA ASN A 103 -9.73 -26.42 11.24
C ASN A 103 -9.16 -26.15 12.64
N ALA A 104 -10.00 -25.68 13.55
CA ALA A 104 -9.66 -25.54 14.95
C ALA A 104 -9.41 -26.93 15.60
N PRO A 105 -8.44 -27.06 16.52
CA PRO A 105 -8.19 -28.32 17.21
C PRO A 105 -9.34 -28.68 18.17
N PRO A 106 -9.65 -29.97 18.36
CA PRO A 106 -10.79 -30.41 19.15
C PRO A 106 -10.59 -30.13 20.64
N THR A 107 -11.56 -29.44 21.24
CA THR A 107 -11.65 -29.17 22.67
C THR A 107 -12.00 -30.45 23.45
N ARG A 108 -11.02 -30.95 24.22
CA ARG A 108 -11.19 -32.07 25.14
C ARG A 108 -12.10 -31.65 26.30
N LYS A 109 -13.31 -32.20 26.37
CA LYS A 109 -14.24 -32.01 27.50
C LYS A 109 -13.64 -32.61 28.77
N VAL A 110 -13.28 -31.78 29.74
CA VAL A 110 -12.99 -32.24 31.11
C VAL A 110 -14.32 -32.31 31.86
N SER A 111 -14.79 -33.52 32.14
CA SER A 111 -15.97 -33.78 32.95
C SER A 111 -15.67 -33.44 34.42
N ARG A 112 -16.45 -32.51 34.98
CA ARG A 112 -16.38 -32.09 36.38
C ARG A 112 -16.98 -33.17 37.27
N ALA A 113 -16.16 -34.08 37.78
CA ALA A 113 -16.56 -35.02 38.82
C ALA A 113 -16.64 -34.29 40.17
N ARG A 114 -17.84 -34.21 40.75
CA ARG A 114 -18.04 -33.93 42.18
C ARG A 114 -17.49 -35.10 42.99
N ARG A 115 -16.78 -34.82 44.09
CA ARG A 115 -16.98 -35.50 45.38
C ARG A 115 -16.30 -34.74 46.52
N ASN A 116 -16.78 -35.10 47.71
CA ASN A 116 -17.01 -34.27 48.89
C ASN A 116 -15.83 -34.25 49.88
N CYS A 117 -15.98 -33.37 50.89
CA CYS A 117 -15.46 -33.48 52.25
C CYS A 117 -13.97 -33.20 52.54
N GLY A 118 -13.73 -32.33 53.52
CA GLY A 118 -12.66 -32.53 54.50
C GLY A 118 -11.80 -31.32 54.84
N VAL A 119 -12.30 -30.46 55.72
CA VAL A 119 -11.64 -29.94 56.95
C VAL A 119 -10.15 -29.54 56.92
N GLY A 120 -9.88 -28.34 57.46
CA GLY A 120 -8.65 -28.02 58.18
C GLY A 120 -7.80 -26.95 57.46
N ALA A 121 -7.97 -25.67 57.78
CA ALA A 121 -7.35 -24.97 58.92
C ALA A 121 -5.91 -24.48 58.63
N ASP A 122 -5.79 -23.17 58.79
CA ASP A 122 -4.62 -22.43 59.29
C ASP A 122 -3.37 -22.25 58.42
N GLY A 123 -2.82 -21.04 58.47
CA GLY A 123 -1.43 -20.81 58.08
C GLY A 123 -1.08 -19.46 57.48
N ARG A 124 -1.00 -18.44 58.33
CA ARG A 124 -0.37 -17.12 58.10
C ARG A 124 1.02 -17.18 57.44
N GLY A 125 1.39 -16.11 56.72
CA GLY A 125 2.77 -15.65 56.53
C GLY A 125 3.06 -15.19 55.11
N ALA A 126 3.19 -13.86 54.86
CA ALA A 126 4.46 -13.11 54.85
C ALA A 126 5.31 -13.39 53.59
N ARG A 127 6.00 -12.48 52.90
CA ARG A 127 6.25 -11.03 52.89
C ARG A 127 7.04 -10.79 51.58
N SER A 128 6.99 -9.56 51.07
CA SER A 128 7.98 -8.83 50.22
C SER A 128 9.05 -9.60 49.42
N ARG A 129 9.18 -9.27 48.14
CA ARG A 129 10.23 -8.38 47.62
C ARG A 129 9.80 -7.78 46.29
#